data_AF-A0A7V5R4U7-F1
#
_entry.id   AF-A0A7V5R4U7-F1
#
_cell.length_a   1.000
_cell.length_b   1.000
_cell.length_c   1.000
_cell.angle_alpha   90.00
_cell.angle_beta   90.00
_cell.angle_gamma   90.00
#
_symmetry.space_group_name_H-M   'P 1'
#
loop_
_entity.id
_entity.type
_entity.pdbx_description
1 polymer ?
#
loop_
_entity_poly.entity_id
_entity_poly.type
_entity_poly.pdbx_seq_one_letter_code
_entity_poly.pdbx_strand_id
1 'polypeptide(L)'
;MEAYLPEGILMEDIIAILAAMSAFLVVLAIWSSGIIKDPMHGRIKHLQDRRQDLKRGYTAPTKRKPTVGKASYLGTIQRIVNGFSLLKNEQAEKFRMKLLQGGYRSKDALVYFMFFKLVLPILIGIVAVTLIYGMGLFDLKPMMKTLVSGGAVLIASFLPETILKNITVKRNLLMQRALPDMLDLLVIC
;
A
#
# COMPACT_ATOMS: atom_id res chain seq x y z
N MET A 1 46.58 5.66 -14.46
CA MET A 1 45.92 4.90 -15.54
C MET A 1 44.45 5.24 -15.44
N GLU A 2 44.10 6.35 -16.07
CA GLU A 2 42.77 6.96 -16.01
C GLU A 2 41.91 6.32 -17.09
N ALA A 3 40.97 5.46 -16.66
CA ALA A 3 39.93 4.94 -17.54
C ALA A 3 38.74 5.90 -17.47
N TYR A 4 38.79 6.89 -18.36
CA TYR A 4 37.67 7.77 -18.68
C TYR A 4 36.52 6.94 -19.26
N LEU A 5 35.42 6.87 -18.51
CA LEU A 5 34.09 6.53 -19.04
C LEU A 5 33.39 7.84 -19.44
N PRO A 6 32.60 7.84 -20.52
CA PRO A 6 32.04 9.06 -21.08
C PRO A 6 31.01 9.65 -20.11
N GLU A 7 31.18 10.95 -19.81
CA GLU A 7 30.40 11.79 -18.89
C GLU A 7 30.88 11.78 -17.42
N GLY A 8 32.04 12.38 -17.15
CA GLY A 8 32.30 13.25 -15.97
C GLY A 8 32.15 12.70 -14.54
N ILE A 9 31.91 11.41 -14.33
CA ILE A 9 31.65 10.83 -13.00
C ILE A 9 32.88 10.05 -12.53
N LEU A 10 33.41 10.40 -11.36
CA LEU A 10 34.55 9.72 -10.74
C LEU A 10 34.11 8.37 -10.14
N MET A 11 34.99 7.38 -10.05
CA MET A 11 34.71 6.10 -9.35
C MET A 11 34.23 6.31 -7.91
N GLU A 12 34.65 7.42 -7.31
CA GLU A 12 34.24 7.89 -5.99
C GLU A 12 32.75 8.23 -5.92
N ASP A 13 32.16 8.80 -6.98
CA ASP A 13 30.73 9.11 -7.03
C ASP A 13 29.88 7.84 -7.06
N ILE A 14 30.36 6.79 -7.74
CA ILE A 14 29.67 5.49 -7.78
C ILE A 14 29.62 4.89 -6.37
N ILE A 15 30.74 4.94 -5.64
CA ILE A 15 30.83 4.44 -4.26
C ILE A 15 29.96 5.31 -3.34
N ALA A 16 30.00 6.64 -3.49
CA ALA A 16 29.23 7.58 -2.69
C ALA A 16 27.72 7.39 -2.88
N ILE A 17 27.25 7.19 -4.12
CA ILE A 17 25.83 7.00 -4.39
C ILE A 17 25.36 5.59 -3.95
N LEU A 18 26.18 4.56 -4.11
CA LEU A 18 25.85 3.22 -3.62
C LEU A 18 25.77 3.20 -2.08
N ALA A 19 26.69 3.88 -1.42
CA ALA A 19 26.67 4.10 0.03
C ALA A 19 25.43 4.90 0.44
N ALA A 20 25.10 5.99 -0.25
CA ALA A 20 23.90 6.78 0.02
C ALA A 20 22.61 5.98 -0.17
N MET A 21 22.51 5.16 -1.22
CA MET A 21 21.36 4.32 -1.50
C MET A 21 21.20 3.21 -0.44
N SER A 22 22.29 2.58 -0.01
CA SER A 22 22.25 1.59 1.08
C SER A 22 21.85 2.22 2.41
N ALA A 23 22.40 3.39 2.75
CA ALA A 23 22.03 4.13 3.96
C ALA A 23 20.56 4.56 3.93
N PHE A 24 20.08 5.04 2.78
CA PHE A 24 18.67 5.42 2.60
C PHE A 24 17.73 4.22 2.76
N LEU A 25 18.08 3.06 2.21
CA LEU A 25 17.29 1.83 2.40
C LEU A 25 17.25 1.39 3.87
N VAL A 26 18.36 1.51 4.60
CA VAL A 26 18.42 1.21 6.04
C VAL A 26 17.53 2.19 6.83
N VAL A 27 17.57 3.49 6.51
CA VAL A 27 16.70 4.49 7.14
C VAL A 27 15.23 4.20 6.85
N LEU A 28 14.86 3.85 5.61
CA LEU A 28 13.50 3.45 5.27
C LEU A 28 13.08 2.14 5.96
N ALA A 29 13.99 1.17 6.10
CA ALA A 29 13.74 -0.07 6.82
C ALA A 29 13.46 0.21 8.30
N ILE A 30 14.26 1.07 8.94
CA ILE A 30 14.06 1.49 10.33
C ILE A 30 12.75 2.28 10.49
N TRP A 31 12.47 3.21 9.59
CA TRP A 31 11.24 4.01 9.61
C TRP A 31 9.99 3.15 9.40
N SER A 32 10.02 2.20 8.47
CA SER A 32 8.92 1.26 8.24
C SER A 32 8.73 0.29 9.42
N SER A 33 9.82 -0.15 10.05
CA SER A 33 9.78 -0.97 11.25
C SER A 33 9.23 -0.20 12.46
N GLY A 34 9.59 1.07 12.62
CA GLY A 34 9.00 1.97 13.64
C GLY A 34 7.52 2.29 13.42
N ILE A 35 6.98 2.03 12.21
CA ILE A 35 5.56 2.15 11.87
C ILE A 35 4.75 0.89 12.22
N ILE A 36 5.36 -0.13 12.84
CA ILE A 36 4.62 -1.20 13.52
C ILE A 36 3.96 -0.60 14.77
N LYS A 37 2.87 0.14 14.53
CA LYS A 37 1.96 0.63 15.55
C LYS A 37 1.27 -0.58 16.13
N ASP A 38 1.57 -0.82 17.39
CA ASP A 38 0.94 -1.83 18.21
C ASP A 38 -0.60 -1.80 18.00
N PRO A 39 -1.22 -2.85 17.44
CA PRO A 39 -2.63 -2.82 17.03
C PRO A 39 -3.58 -2.59 18.21
N MET A 40 -3.09 -2.79 19.44
CA MET A 40 -3.83 -2.52 20.67
C MET A 40 -4.13 -1.03 20.88
N HIS A 41 -3.19 -0.11 20.58
CA HIS A 41 -3.43 1.33 20.73
C HIS A 41 -4.55 1.83 19.80
N GLY A 42 -4.63 1.27 18.59
CA GLY A 42 -5.72 1.54 17.66
C GLY A 42 -7.07 1.04 18.20
N ARG A 43 -7.11 -0.21 18.69
CA ARG A 43 -8.34 -0.82 19.23
C ARG A 43 -8.87 -0.08 20.47
N ILE A 44 -8.00 0.30 21.39
CA ILE A 44 -8.39 1.04 22.61
C ILE A 44 -8.98 2.40 22.23
N LYS A 45 -8.34 3.15 21.32
CA LYS A 45 -8.86 4.42 20.82
C LYS A 45 -10.22 4.27 20.14
N HIS A 46 -10.40 3.23 19.31
CA HIS A 46 -11.69 2.94 18.69
C HIS A 46 -12.79 2.60 19.70
N LEU A 47 -12.48 1.86 20.77
CA LEU A 47 -13.43 1.57 21.85
C LEU A 47 -13.78 2.82 22.65
N GLN A 48 -12.80 3.69 22.90
CA GLN A 48 -12.99 4.95 23.60
C GLN A 48 -13.83 5.93 22.78
N ASP A 49 -13.57 6.06 21.49
CA ASP A 49 -14.38 6.86 20.55
C ASP A 49 -15.83 6.36 20.53
N ARG A 50 -16.06 5.04 20.48
CA ARG A 50 -17.42 4.46 20.50
C ARG A 50 -18.13 4.71 21.83
N ARG A 51 -17.43 4.59 22.96
CA ARG A 51 -17.99 4.95 24.26
C ARG A 51 -18.33 6.43 24.33
N GLN A 52 -17.49 7.30 23.78
CA GLN A 52 -17.73 8.74 23.77
C GLN A 52 -18.90 9.11 22.84
N ASP A 53 -19.04 8.44 21.71
CA ASP A 53 -20.18 8.61 20.80
C ASP A 53 -21.50 8.12 21.42
N LEU A 54 -21.49 7.00 22.15
CA LEU A 54 -22.65 6.55 22.93
C LEU A 54 -23.00 7.55 24.04
N LYS A 55 -22.01 8.03 24.80
CA LYS A 55 -22.21 9.05 25.86
C LYS A 55 -22.75 10.37 25.30
N ARG A 56 -22.27 10.82 24.13
CA ARG A 56 -22.80 11.99 23.42
C ARG A 56 -24.23 11.76 22.93
N GLY A 57 -24.57 10.53 22.51
CA GLY A 57 -25.93 10.14 22.15
C GLY A 57 -26.92 10.19 23.32
N TYR A 58 -26.47 10.02 24.56
CA TYR A 58 -27.30 10.12 25.76
C TYR A 58 -27.40 11.53 26.35
N THR A 59 -26.45 12.44 26.07
CA THR A 59 -26.35 13.76 26.74
C THR A 59 -26.63 14.97 25.83
N ALA A 60 -26.76 14.80 24.51
CA ALA A 60 -26.99 15.91 23.59
C ALA A 60 -28.34 15.78 22.85
N PRO A 61 -29.20 16.81 22.88
CA PRO A 61 -30.39 16.84 22.05
C PRO A 61 -29.98 17.10 20.59
N THR A 62 -30.42 16.23 19.70
CA THR A 62 -30.56 16.40 18.24
C THR A 62 -29.59 17.39 17.55
N LYS A 63 -28.47 16.85 17.05
CA LYS A 63 -27.94 17.13 15.70
C LYS A 63 -26.71 16.26 15.46
N ARG A 64 -26.87 15.22 14.64
CA ARG A 64 -25.76 14.42 14.09
C ARG A 64 -24.83 15.34 13.28
N LYS A 65 -23.79 15.89 13.92
CA LYS A 65 -22.64 16.45 13.20
C LYS A 65 -21.67 15.30 12.90
N PRO A 66 -21.35 14.99 11.63
CA PRO A 66 -20.33 14.00 11.31
C PRO A 66 -18.96 14.49 11.81
N THR A 67 -18.18 13.58 12.37
CA THR A 67 -16.84 13.86 12.93
C THR A 67 -15.86 14.29 11.82
N VAL A 68 -15.61 15.61 11.75
CA VAL A 68 -14.94 16.31 10.63
C VAL A 68 -13.43 16.02 10.50
N GLY A 69 -12.79 15.30 11.43
CA GLY A 69 -11.32 15.11 11.40
C GLY A 69 -10.77 14.18 10.31
N LYS A 70 -11.57 13.27 9.74
CA LYS A 70 -11.11 12.32 8.69
C LYS A 70 -11.58 12.68 7.28
N ALA A 71 -12.59 13.53 7.14
CA ALA A 71 -13.26 13.79 5.87
C ALA A 71 -12.43 14.61 4.87
N SER A 72 -11.49 15.44 5.33
CA SER A 72 -10.77 16.37 4.43
C SER A 72 -9.79 15.66 3.48
N TYR A 73 -8.96 14.75 4.01
CA TYR A 73 -8.08 13.91 3.18
C TYR A 73 -8.89 12.92 2.31
N LEU A 74 -9.95 12.34 2.88
CA LEU A 74 -10.82 11.38 2.19
C LEU A 74 -11.54 12.02 0.99
N GLY A 75 -12.06 13.24 1.14
CA GLY A 75 -12.76 13.95 0.06
C GLY A 75 -11.84 14.26 -1.13
N THR A 76 -10.57 14.55 -0.85
CA THR A 76 -9.57 14.83 -1.89
C THR A 76 -9.22 13.56 -2.67
N ILE A 77 -8.99 12.44 -1.98
CA ILE A 77 -8.73 11.14 -2.62
C ILE A 77 -9.97 10.65 -3.38
N GLN A 78 -11.18 10.80 -2.83
CA GLN A 78 -12.42 10.44 -3.49
C GLN A 78 -12.67 11.24 -4.78
N ARG A 79 -12.37 12.54 -4.80
CA ARG A 79 -12.45 13.36 -6.03
C ARG A 79 -11.52 12.86 -7.12
N ILE A 80 -10.27 12.53 -6.76
CA ILE A 80 -9.29 11.97 -7.71
C ILE A 80 -9.77 10.61 -8.24
N VAL A 81 -10.37 9.76 -7.40
CA VAL A 81 -10.82 8.42 -7.83
C VAL A 81 -12.12 8.47 -8.66
N ASN A 82 -13.06 9.35 -8.32
CA ASN A 82 -14.34 9.49 -9.01
C ASN A 82 -14.19 10.03 -10.44
N GLY A 83 -13.19 10.88 -10.70
CA GLY A 83 -12.87 11.36 -12.06
C GLY A 83 -12.52 10.22 -13.05
N PHE A 84 -12.09 9.06 -12.54
CA PHE A 84 -11.75 7.88 -13.35
C PHE A 84 -12.82 6.77 -13.29
N SER A 85 -13.98 7.02 -12.67
CA SER A 85 -14.92 5.98 -12.20
C SER A 85 -15.81 5.35 -13.28
N LEU A 86 -16.02 5.98 -14.44
CA LEU A 86 -17.03 5.50 -15.40
C LEU A 86 -16.63 4.21 -16.14
N LEU A 87 -15.32 3.92 -16.28
CA LEU A 87 -14.79 2.63 -16.80
C LEU A 87 -14.36 1.67 -15.67
N LYS A 88 -14.37 2.14 -14.41
CA LYS A 88 -13.88 1.40 -13.24
C LYS A 88 -14.94 0.56 -12.53
N ASN A 89 -16.23 0.78 -12.75
CA ASN A 89 -17.28 0.16 -11.92
C ASN A 89 -17.18 -1.38 -11.86
N GLU A 90 -16.96 -2.07 -12.99
CA GLU A 90 -16.88 -3.54 -12.99
C GLU A 90 -15.59 -4.05 -12.30
N GLN A 91 -14.44 -3.45 -12.59
CA GLN A 91 -13.19 -3.86 -11.94
C GLN A 91 -13.16 -3.47 -10.45
N ALA A 92 -13.71 -2.31 -10.10
CA ALA A 92 -13.84 -1.83 -8.73
C ALA A 92 -14.72 -2.75 -7.90
N GLU A 93 -15.83 -3.27 -8.44
CA GLU A 93 -16.65 -4.27 -7.75
C GLU A 93 -15.88 -5.59 -7.56
N LYS A 94 -15.12 -6.06 -8.55
CA LYS A 94 -14.25 -7.25 -8.39
C LYS A 94 -13.21 -7.06 -7.28
N PHE A 95 -12.55 -5.90 -7.23
CA PHE A 95 -11.60 -5.58 -6.16
C PHE A 95 -12.29 -5.37 -4.81
N ARG A 96 -13.50 -4.82 -4.78
CA ARG A 96 -14.33 -4.70 -3.58
C ARG A 96 -14.62 -6.07 -2.99
N MET A 97 -15.04 -7.03 -3.82
CA MET A 97 -15.30 -8.40 -3.39
C MET A 97 -14.02 -9.09 -2.86
N LYS A 98 -12.88 -8.91 -3.53
CA LYS A 98 -11.59 -9.44 -3.04
C LYS A 98 -11.15 -8.82 -1.71
N LEU A 99 -11.35 -7.51 -1.53
CA LEU A 99 -11.05 -6.80 -0.28
C LEU A 99 -11.96 -7.26 0.87
N LEU A 100 -13.24 -7.50 0.58
CA LEU A 100 -14.19 -8.06 1.54
C LEU A 100 -13.77 -9.46 1.99
N GLN A 101 -13.33 -10.32 1.08
CA GLN A 101 -12.79 -11.65 1.41
C GLN A 101 -11.54 -11.54 2.30
N GLY A 102 -10.68 -10.56 2.02
CA GLY A 102 -9.50 -10.22 2.84
C GLY A 102 -9.83 -9.64 4.22
N GLY A 103 -11.09 -9.33 4.51
CA GLY A 103 -11.54 -8.79 5.80
C GLY A 103 -11.65 -7.26 5.86
N TYR A 104 -11.37 -6.55 4.76
CA TYR A 104 -11.50 -5.09 4.68
C TYR A 104 -12.92 -4.71 4.29
N ARG A 105 -13.76 -4.40 5.29
CA ARG A 105 -15.19 -4.06 5.12
C ARG A 105 -15.47 -2.58 4.85
N SER A 106 -14.48 -1.70 4.94
CA SER A 106 -14.66 -0.26 4.77
C SER A 106 -14.65 0.16 3.29
N LYS A 107 -15.55 1.09 2.91
CA LYS A 107 -15.58 1.67 1.56
C LYS A 107 -14.27 2.41 1.22
N ASP A 108 -13.61 2.95 2.24
CA ASP A 108 -12.35 3.67 2.12
C ASP A 108 -11.20 2.73 1.70
N ALA A 109 -11.23 1.45 2.09
CA ALA A 109 -10.18 0.49 1.73
C ALA A 109 -10.06 0.30 0.21
N LEU A 110 -11.18 0.33 -0.51
CA LEU A 110 -11.20 0.24 -1.97
C LEU A 110 -10.54 1.45 -2.62
N VAL A 111 -10.79 2.64 -2.07
CA VAL A 111 -10.22 3.92 -2.54
C VAL A 111 -8.71 3.94 -2.32
N TYR A 112 -8.23 3.55 -1.13
CA TYR A 112 -6.80 3.45 -0.86
C TYR A 112 -6.12 2.41 -1.75
N PHE A 113 -6.73 1.23 -1.93
CA PHE A 113 -6.17 0.19 -2.80
C PHE A 113 -6.01 0.66 -4.25
N MET A 114 -7.04 1.32 -4.81
CA MET A 114 -6.96 1.88 -6.16
C MET A 114 -5.91 2.98 -6.26
N PHE A 115 -5.79 3.84 -5.24
CA PHE A 115 -4.77 4.87 -5.19
C PHE A 115 -3.35 4.27 -5.19
N PHE A 116 -3.07 3.32 -4.30
CA PHE A 116 -1.78 2.64 -4.25
C PHE A 116 -1.48 1.88 -5.55
N LYS A 117 -2.46 1.20 -6.15
CA LYS A 117 -2.28 0.50 -7.42
C LYS A 117 -1.86 1.44 -8.57
N LEU A 118 -2.25 2.71 -8.53
CA LEU A 118 -1.87 3.71 -9.53
C LEU A 118 -0.57 4.42 -9.20
N VAL A 119 -0.35 4.77 -7.93
CA VAL A 119 0.84 5.53 -7.50
C VAL A 119 2.10 4.67 -7.45
N LEU A 120 1.97 3.40 -7.06
CA LEU A 120 3.11 2.50 -6.87
C LEU A 120 3.92 2.25 -8.17
N PRO A 121 3.28 1.97 -9.33
CA PRO A 121 4.00 1.84 -10.59
C PRO A 121 4.60 3.16 -11.08
N ILE A 122 3.95 4.29 -10.82
CA ILE A 122 4.45 5.62 -11.20
C ILE A 122 5.72 5.94 -10.42
N LEU A 123 5.71 5.77 -9.09
CA LEU A 123 6.90 6.01 -8.26
C LEU A 123 8.07 5.10 -8.64
N ILE A 124 7.80 3.80 -8.83
CA ILE A 124 8.83 2.84 -9.22
C ILE A 124 9.33 3.13 -10.64
N GLY A 125 8.46 3.54 -11.56
CA GLY A 125 8.85 3.95 -12.91
C GLY A 125 9.74 5.19 -12.91
N ILE A 126 9.39 6.22 -12.13
CA ILE A 126 10.22 7.43 -11.98
C ILE A 126 11.58 7.06 -11.41
N VAL A 127 11.62 6.31 -10.31
CA VAL A 127 12.87 5.86 -9.68
C VAL A 127 13.71 5.03 -10.66
N ALA A 128 13.11 4.09 -11.37
CA ALA A 128 13.79 3.25 -12.35
C ALA A 128 14.37 4.08 -13.51
N VAL A 129 13.62 5.05 -14.02
CA VAL A 129 14.10 5.95 -15.08
C VAL A 129 15.25 6.82 -14.58
N THR A 130 15.12 7.43 -13.39
CA THR A 130 16.18 8.26 -12.82
C THR A 130 17.46 7.47 -12.53
N LEU A 131 17.34 6.23 -12.06
CA LEU A 131 18.51 5.38 -11.78
C LEU A 131 19.16 4.84 -13.07
N ILE A 132 18.36 4.41 -14.05
CA ILE A 132 18.89 3.76 -15.27
C ILE A 132 19.41 4.77 -16.30
N TYR A 133 18.72 5.90 -16.46
CA TYR A 133 19.10 6.93 -17.43
C TYR A 133 19.93 8.06 -16.80
N GLY A 134 19.73 8.36 -15.51
CA GLY A 134 20.50 9.40 -14.82
C GLY A 134 21.87 8.96 -14.31
N MET A 135 22.05 7.68 -13.95
CA MET A 135 23.32 7.20 -13.36
C MET A 135 24.14 6.27 -14.26
N GLY A 136 23.66 5.92 -15.47
CA GLY A 136 24.48 5.23 -16.48
C GLY A 136 25.12 3.88 -16.10
N LEU A 137 24.89 3.33 -14.89
CA LEU A 137 25.64 2.19 -14.29
C LEU A 137 25.61 0.89 -15.07
N PHE A 138 24.74 0.79 -16.04
CA PHE A 138 24.58 -0.38 -16.86
C PHE A 138 24.99 -0.01 -18.27
N ASP A 139 26.18 -0.43 -18.71
CA ASP A 139 26.55 -0.43 -20.14
C ASP A 139 25.82 -1.58 -20.88
N LEU A 140 24.53 -1.73 -20.56
CA LEU A 140 23.64 -2.66 -21.21
C LEU A 140 23.04 -1.99 -22.43
N LYS A 141 22.97 -2.77 -23.53
CA LYS A 141 22.29 -2.42 -24.78
C LYS A 141 21.00 -1.63 -24.49
N PRO A 142 20.68 -0.57 -25.24
CA PRO A 142 19.50 0.27 -24.99
C PRO A 142 18.19 -0.54 -24.87
N MET A 143 18.13 -1.70 -25.53
CA MET A 143 17.04 -2.67 -25.43
C MET A 143 16.88 -3.33 -24.04
N MET A 144 17.97 -3.56 -23.30
CA MET A 144 17.93 -4.15 -21.96
C MET A 144 17.56 -3.11 -20.88
N LYS A 145 17.96 -1.84 -21.05
CA LYS A 145 17.57 -0.74 -20.14
C LYS A 145 16.06 -0.50 -20.15
N THR A 146 15.44 -0.51 -21.33
CA THR A 146 13.99 -0.39 -21.49
C THR A 146 13.26 -1.64 -20.96
N LEU A 147 13.84 -2.83 -21.15
CA LEU A 147 13.28 -4.07 -20.62
C LEU A 147 13.27 -4.10 -19.08
N VAL A 148 14.35 -3.69 -18.42
CA VAL A 148 14.46 -3.69 -16.95
C VAL A 148 13.56 -2.62 -16.33
N SER A 149 13.54 -1.40 -16.88
CA SER A 149 12.64 -0.34 -16.41
C SER A 149 11.17 -0.70 -16.64
N GLY A 150 10.82 -1.21 -17.82
CA GLY A 150 9.48 -1.71 -18.13
C GLY A 150 9.08 -2.89 -17.23
N GLY A 151 9.99 -3.83 -17.02
CA GLY A 151 9.80 -4.99 -16.14
C GLY A 151 9.55 -4.57 -14.68
N ALA A 152 10.31 -3.60 -14.17
CA ALA A 152 10.13 -3.07 -12.82
C ALA A 152 8.73 -2.43 -12.63
N VAL A 153 8.27 -1.66 -13.62
CA VAL A 153 6.92 -1.06 -13.61
C VAL A 153 5.82 -2.12 -13.68
N LEU A 154 6.02 -3.16 -14.49
CA LEU A 154 5.07 -4.28 -14.59
C LEU A 154 4.96 -5.01 -13.25
N ILE A 155 6.10 -5.38 -12.64
CA ILE A 155 6.13 -6.04 -11.34
C ILE A 155 5.48 -5.17 -10.27
N ALA A 156 5.76 -3.86 -10.27
CA ALA A 156 5.13 -2.89 -9.37
C ALA A 156 3.59 -2.87 -9.50
N SER A 157 3.06 -2.98 -10.71
CA SER A 157 1.61 -3.01 -10.95
C SER A 157 0.94 -4.28 -10.42
N PHE A 158 1.62 -5.43 -10.48
CA PHE A 158 1.10 -6.70 -9.96
C PHE A 158 1.28 -6.88 -8.45
N LEU A 159 2.20 -6.12 -7.84
CA LEU A 159 2.51 -6.19 -6.41
C LEU A 159 1.29 -6.04 -5.48
N PRO A 160 0.44 -4.99 -5.62
CA PRO A 160 -0.70 -4.80 -4.71
C PRO A 160 -1.74 -5.92 -4.80
N GLU A 161 -1.97 -6.48 -6.00
CA GLU A 161 -2.91 -7.60 -6.17
C GLU A 161 -2.39 -8.89 -5.53
N THR A 162 -1.09 -9.15 -5.67
CA THR A 162 -0.45 -10.35 -5.12
C THR A 162 -0.47 -10.33 -3.60
N ILE A 163 -0.18 -9.17 -2.99
CA ILE A 163 -0.26 -8.99 -1.53
C ILE A 163 -1.69 -9.22 -1.04
N LEU A 164 -2.69 -8.65 -1.71
CA LEU A 164 -4.10 -8.84 -1.34
C LEU A 164 -4.51 -10.31 -1.40
N LYS A 165 -4.11 -11.03 -2.46
CA LYS A 165 -4.38 -12.47 -2.60
C LYS A 165 -3.76 -13.26 -1.44
N ASN A 166 -2.51 -12.96 -1.07
CA ASN A 166 -1.82 -13.65 0.03
C ASN A 166 -2.53 -13.45 1.37
N ILE A 167 -3.02 -12.24 1.66
CA ILE A 167 -3.77 -11.96 2.89
C ILE A 167 -5.07 -12.77 2.92
N THR A 168 -5.81 -12.77 1.81
CA THR A 168 -7.08 -13.53 1.71
C THR A 168 -6.86 -15.03 1.89
N VAL A 169 -5.83 -15.61 1.26
CA VAL A 169 -5.48 -17.04 1.41
C VAL A 169 -5.14 -17.38 2.85
N LYS A 170 -4.29 -16.58 3.50
CA LYS A 170 -3.95 -16.78 4.92
C LYS A 170 -5.20 -16.78 5.80
N ARG A 171 -6.14 -15.86 5.57
CA ARG A 171 -7.39 -15.78 6.33
C ARG A 171 -8.30 -16.99 6.11
N ASN A 172 -8.43 -17.43 4.86
CA ASN A 172 -9.23 -18.61 4.51
C ASN A 172 -8.67 -19.88 5.16
N LEU A 173 -7.35 -20.05 5.18
CA LEU A 173 -6.69 -21.17 5.85
C LEU A 173 -6.94 -21.17 7.36
N LEU A 174 -6.90 -20.00 8.00
CA LEU A 174 -7.23 -19.88 9.43
C LEU A 174 -8.69 -20.23 9.71
N MET A 175 -9.62 -19.79 8.85
CA MET A 175 -11.04 -20.14 8.98
C MET A 175 -11.29 -21.64 8.78
N GLN A 176 -10.62 -22.27 7.81
CA GLN A 176 -10.73 -23.72 7.58
C GLN A 176 -10.22 -24.55 8.76
N ARG A 177 -9.12 -24.10 9.40
CA ARG A 177 -8.57 -24.79 10.57
C ARG A 177 -9.44 -24.67 11.83
N ALA A 178 -10.17 -23.57 11.97
CA ALA A 178 -11.09 -23.36 13.10
C ALA A 178 -12.47 -23.99 12.89
N LEU A 179 -12.80 -24.40 11.66
CA LEU A 179 -14.10 -24.99 11.31
C LEU A 179 -14.42 -26.31 12.03
N PRO A 180 -13.53 -27.33 12.09
CA PRO A 180 -13.89 -28.61 12.72
C PRO A 180 -14.16 -28.49 14.23
N ASP A 181 -13.41 -27.63 14.93
CA ASP A 181 -13.61 -27.36 16.37
C ASP A 181 -14.94 -26.64 16.63
N MET A 182 -15.32 -25.68 15.78
CA MET A 182 -16.65 -25.08 15.82
C MET A 182 -17.77 -26.09 15.54
N LEU A 183 -17.54 -27.06 14.64
CA LEU A 183 -18.53 -28.08 14.33
C LEU A 183 -18.69 -29.07 15.49
N ASP A 184 -17.59 -29.43 16.17
CA ASP A 184 -17.61 -30.25 17.37
C ASP A 184 -18.38 -29.55 18.51
N LEU A 185 -18.11 -28.26 18.73
CA LEU A 185 -18.86 -27.43 19.69
C LEU A 185 -20.36 -27.33 19.36
N LEU A 186 -20.73 -27.28 18.07
CA LEU A 186 -22.14 -27.19 17.66
C LEU A 186 -22.90 -28.51 17.88
N VAL A 187 -22.20 -29.65 17.85
CA VAL A 187 -22.81 -30.97 18.14
C VAL A 187 -22.98 -31.18 19.65
N ILE A 188 -22.10 -30.60 20.46
CA ILE A 188 -22.15 -30.72 21.92
C ILE A 188 -23.16 -29.77 22.58
N CYS A 189 -23.56 -28.70 21.89
CA CYS A 189 -24.60 -27.75 22.30
C CYS A 189 -26.00 -28.19 21.85
#